data_AF-A0A2S5N174-F1
#
_entry.id   AF-A0A2S5N174-F1
#
_cell.length_a   1.000
_cell.length_b   1.000
_cell.length_c   1.000
_cell.angle_alpha   90.00
_cell.angle_beta   90.00
_cell.angle_gamma   90.00
#
_symmetry.space_group_name_H-M   'P 1'
#
loop_
_entity.id
_entity.type
_entity.pdbx_description
1 polymer ?
#
loop_
_entity_poly.entity_id
_entity_poly.type
_entity_poly.pdbx_seq_one_letter_code
_entity_poly.pdbx_strand_id
1 'polypeptide(L)'
;MNALLRGTTTQSLKAIPARLALIGLALGLTFATPMSAQAQPAEAGLWYDDTGRGAVELVPCGQKLCGRIAWLKELVNAEGNPLVDRYNPNPARRTTPICGLQVVGDAQKLSDGTWDQGWIYDPKTGASYNVALSLQTPDQLKVTGYKGIKLLSKSFTWTRAPADLPRCDAAAAGSAKAAPKAEALPWAAQ
;
A
#
# COMPACT_ATOMS: atom_id res chain seq x y z
N MET A 1 -5.92 -78.26 -28.65
CA MET A 1 -5.07 -77.38 -29.47
C MET A 1 -5.92 -76.75 -30.55
N ASN A 2 -5.92 -75.42 -30.60
CA ASN A 2 -6.27 -74.55 -31.73
C ASN A 2 -7.74 -74.53 -32.18
N ALA A 3 -8.35 -73.40 -32.54
CA ALA A 3 -7.96 -72.00 -32.53
C ALA A 3 -9.19 -71.19 -33.00
N LEU A 4 -9.41 -70.02 -32.38
CA LEU A 4 -9.90 -68.76 -32.98
C LEU A 4 -11.33 -68.80 -33.60
N LEU A 5 -12.38 -68.41 -32.84
CA LEU A 5 -12.86 -67.03 -32.64
C LEU A 5 -12.96 -66.19 -33.93
N ARG A 6 -14.20 -65.88 -34.37
CA ARG A 6 -14.85 -64.56 -34.23
C ARG A 6 -16.20 -64.57 -34.96
N GLY A 7 -17.28 -64.40 -34.18
CA GLY A 7 -18.64 -64.28 -34.68
C GLY A 7 -18.87 -62.94 -35.38
N THR A 8 -19.60 -62.98 -36.48
CA THR A 8 -20.12 -61.82 -37.21
C THR A 8 -21.40 -61.34 -36.53
N THR A 9 -21.34 -60.23 -35.80
CA THR A 9 -22.54 -59.58 -35.25
C THR A 9 -23.02 -58.49 -36.20
N THR A 10 -24.18 -58.76 -36.78
CA THR A 10 -24.99 -57.88 -37.62
C THR A 10 -25.33 -56.58 -36.89
N GLN A 11 -24.88 -55.44 -37.43
CA GLN A 11 -25.17 -54.11 -36.88
C GLN A 11 -26.58 -53.70 -37.32
N SER A 12 -27.52 -53.72 -36.38
CA SER A 12 -28.91 -53.32 -36.60
C SER A 12 -29.02 -51.79 -36.60
N LEU A 13 -29.53 -51.24 -37.71
CA LEU A 13 -29.87 -49.82 -37.87
C LEU A 13 -30.99 -49.43 -36.91
N LYS A 14 -30.76 -48.43 -36.06
CA LYS A 14 -31.83 -47.71 -35.36
C LYS A 14 -31.80 -46.22 -35.69
N ALA A 15 -32.82 -45.84 -36.45
CA ALA A 15 -33.53 -44.57 -36.59
C ALA A 15 -32.87 -43.29 -36.05
N ILE A 16 -32.70 -42.33 -36.96
CA ILE A 16 -32.56 -40.90 -36.67
C ILE A 16 -33.96 -40.29 -36.75
N PRO A 17 -34.58 -39.80 -35.67
CA PRO A 17 -35.70 -38.88 -35.78
C PRO A 17 -35.24 -37.44 -35.48
N ALA A 18 -35.47 -36.61 -36.48
CA ALA A 18 -35.83 -35.19 -36.44
C ALA A 18 -35.14 -34.31 -35.38
N ARG A 19 -34.17 -33.51 -35.85
CA ARG A 19 -33.68 -32.31 -35.16
C ARG A 19 -34.82 -31.28 -35.07
N LEU A 20 -35.62 -31.31 -34.01
CA LEU A 20 -36.39 -30.15 -33.58
C LEU A 20 -35.43 -29.18 -32.89
N ALA A 21 -35.07 -28.12 -33.61
CA ALA A 21 -34.37 -26.97 -33.07
C ALA A 21 -35.30 -26.22 -32.09
N LEU A 22 -35.24 -26.59 -30.81
CA LEU A 22 -35.72 -25.75 -29.72
C LEU A 22 -34.59 -24.78 -29.36
N ILE A 23 -34.63 -23.60 -29.96
CA ILE A 23 -33.85 -22.44 -29.53
C ILE A 23 -34.44 -22.02 -28.18
N GLY A 24 -33.93 -22.61 -27.10
CA GLY A 24 -34.19 -22.15 -25.75
C GLY A 24 -33.50 -20.80 -25.54
N LEU A 25 -34.28 -19.72 -25.55
CA LEU A 25 -33.83 -18.40 -25.12
C LEU A 25 -33.59 -18.46 -23.60
N ALA A 26 -32.40 -18.93 -23.20
CA ALA A 26 -31.93 -18.84 -21.83
C ALA A 26 -31.64 -17.37 -21.52
N LEU A 27 -32.64 -16.67 -21.00
CA LEU A 27 -32.51 -15.31 -20.46
C LEU A 27 -31.60 -15.40 -19.22
N GLY A 28 -30.29 -15.23 -19.43
CA GLY A 28 -29.31 -15.23 -18.36
C GLY A 28 -29.54 -14.04 -17.43
N LEU A 29 -30.21 -14.28 -16.30
CA LEU A 29 -30.18 -13.36 -15.17
C LEU A 29 -28.75 -13.34 -14.62
N THR A 30 -27.95 -12.38 -15.08
CA THR A 30 -26.69 -12.04 -14.41
C THR A 30 -27.03 -11.39 -13.07
N PHE A 31 -26.99 -12.17 -12.00
CA PHE A 31 -27.01 -11.63 -10.64
C PHE A 31 -25.77 -10.76 -10.46
N ALA A 32 -25.95 -9.44 -10.52
CA ALA A 32 -24.93 -8.49 -10.08
C ALA A 32 -24.80 -8.64 -8.55
N THR A 33 -23.82 -9.41 -8.09
CA THR A 33 -23.48 -9.46 -6.67
C THR A 33 -22.99 -8.06 -6.27
N PRO A 34 -23.60 -7.41 -5.26
CA PRO A 34 -23.11 -6.12 -4.81
C PRO A 34 -21.70 -6.29 -4.29
N MET A 35 -20.75 -5.60 -4.92
CA MET A 35 -19.39 -5.50 -4.41
C MET A 35 -19.46 -4.60 -3.19
N SER A 36 -19.53 -5.18 -2.00
CA SER A 36 -19.46 -4.45 -0.74
C SER A 36 -18.17 -3.65 -0.73
N ALA A 37 -18.27 -2.31 -0.74
CA ALA A 37 -17.12 -1.46 -0.50
C ALA A 37 -16.76 -1.60 0.98
N GLN A 38 -15.72 -2.37 1.31
CA GLN A 38 -15.17 -2.39 2.66
C GLN A 38 -14.81 -0.95 3.05
N ALA A 39 -15.48 -0.44 4.08
CA ALA A 39 -15.14 0.84 4.67
C ALA A 39 -13.66 0.82 5.08
N GLN A 40 -12.94 1.90 4.76
CA GLN A 40 -11.55 2.05 5.19
C GLN A 40 -11.47 2.05 6.72
N PRO A 41 -10.36 1.57 7.32
CA PRO A 41 -10.11 1.77 8.74
C PRO A 41 -10.29 3.22 9.16
N ALA A 42 -10.84 3.47 10.36
CA ALA A 42 -11.02 4.83 10.86
C ALA A 42 -9.68 5.55 11.09
N GLU A 43 -8.61 4.78 11.30
CA GLU A 43 -7.22 5.24 11.40
C GLU A 43 -6.61 5.62 10.05
N ALA A 44 -7.20 5.20 8.93
CA ALA A 44 -6.71 5.58 7.61
C ALA A 44 -6.87 7.09 7.40
N GLY A 45 -5.91 7.68 6.68
CA GLY A 45 -5.87 9.10 6.36
C GLY A 45 -4.59 9.79 6.81
N LEU A 46 -4.59 11.12 6.73
CA LEU A 46 -3.44 11.97 7.03
C LEU A 46 -3.43 12.38 8.50
N TRP A 47 -2.25 12.26 9.11
CA TRP A 47 -2.02 12.57 10.51
C TRP A 47 -0.77 13.42 10.66
N TYR A 48 -0.90 14.59 11.29
CA TYR A 48 0.26 15.33 11.77
C TYR A 48 0.94 14.56 12.90
N ASP A 49 2.28 14.55 12.89
CA ASP A 49 3.05 14.04 14.01
C ASP A 49 2.88 14.93 15.26
N ASP A 50 3.38 14.46 16.40
CA ASP A 50 3.31 15.17 17.68
C ASP A 50 4.02 16.53 17.67
N THR A 51 4.89 16.77 16.68
CA THR A 51 5.59 18.05 16.51
C THR A 51 4.86 19.02 15.60
N GLY A 52 3.86 18.55 14.84
CA GLY A 52 3.19 19.33 13.80
C GLY A 52 4.10 19.72 12.63
N ARG A 53 5.25 19.06 12.47
CA ARG A 53 6.25 19.37 11.42
C ARG A 53 6.34 18.32 10.33
N GLY A 54 5.70 17.17 10.52
CA GLY A 54 5.50 16.17 9.49
C GLY A 54 4.06 15.67 9.51
N ALA A 55 3.63 15.09 8.40
CA ALA A 55 2.41 14.30 8.36
C ALA A 55 2.67 12.93 7.74
N VAL A 56 2.04 11.91 8.30
CA VAL A 56 2.06 10.53 7.83
C VAL A 56 0.68 10.18 7.30
N GLU A 57 0.61 9.65 6.09
CA GLU A 57 -0.60 9.01 5.58
C GLU A 57 -0.61 7.55 6.00
N LEU A 58 -1.64 7.14 6.75
CA LEU A 58 -1.93 5.75 7.05
C LEU A 58 -2.88 5.18 6.00
N VAL A 59 -2.51 4.05 5.40
CA VAL A 59 -3.27 3.36 4.36
C VAL A 59 -3.29 1.85 4.59
N PRO A 60 -4.36 1.14 4.21
CA PRO A 60 -4.35 -0.32 4.20
C PRO A 60 -3.26 -0.86 3.27
N CYS A 61 -2.50 -1.83 3.76
CA CYS A 61 -1.49 -2.59 3.01
C CYS A 61 -1.80 -4.09 3.16
N GLY A 62 -2.79 -4.54 2.39
CA GLY A 62 -3.42 -5.85 2.59
C GLY A 62 -4.36 -5.83 3.80
N GLN A 63 -4.19 -6.77 4.72
CA GLN A 63 -4.95 -6.82 5.99
C GLN A 63 -4.28 -6.02 7.12
N LYS A 64 -3.22 -5.28 6.79
CA LYS A 64 -2.40 -4.50 7.72
C LYS A 64 -2.56 -3.01 7.44
N LEU A 65 -2.08 -2.17 8.35
CA LEU A 65 -1.97 -0.72 8.15
C LEU A 65 -0.50 -0.32 8.02
N CYS A 66 -0.21 0.50 7.02
CA CYS A 66 1.12 1.02 6.74
C CYS A 66 1.07 2.55 6.65
N GLY A 67 2.22 3.20 6.83
CA GLY A 67 2.29 4.66 6.83
C GLY A 67 3.50 5.22 6.10
N ARG A 68 3.27 6.28 5.34
CA ARG A 68 4.32 7.02 4.60
C ARG A 68 4.32 8.49 4.97
N ILE A 69 5.50 9.10 5.01
CA ILE A 69 5.61 10.55 5.15
C ILE A 69 4.99 11.20 3.92
N ALA A 70 3.88 11.89 4.12
CA ALA A 70 3.10 12.53 3.07
C ALA A 70 3.36 14.04 2.97
N TRP A 71 3.82 14.66 4.05
CA TRP A 71 4.15 16.08 4.09
C TRP A 71 5.20 16.39 5.15
N LEU A 72 5.95 17.47 4.92
CA LEU A 72 6.92 18.04 5.85
C LEU A 72 6.79 19.56 5.79
N LYS A 73 6.95 20.22 6.94
CA LYS A 73 7.01 21.67 7.02
C LYS A 73 8.18 22.24 6.23
N GLU A 74 9.31 21.55 6.24
CA GLU A 74 10.46 21.83 5.40
C GLU A 74 10.72 20.65 4.45
N LEU A 75 10.74 20.91 3.14
CA LEU A 75 11.01 19.89 2.10
C LEU A 75 12.49 19.80 1.72
N VAL A 76 13.25 20.85 2.02
CA VAL A 76 14.66 21.01 1.70
C VAL A 76 15.46 21.38 2.94
N ASN A 77 16.77 21.12 2.93
CA ASN A 77 17.70 21.61 3.95
C ASN A 77 18.08 23.08 3.71
N ALA A 78 18.95 23.61 4.56
CA ALA A 78 19.44 25.00 4.47
C ALA A 78 20.14 25.30 3.14
N GLU A 79 20.72 24.28 2.49
CA GLU A 79 21.38 24.38 1.19
C GLU A 79 20.41 24.24 0.00
N GLY A 80 19.10 24.08 0.23
CA GLY A 80 18.09 23.94 -0.82
C GLY A 80 17.99 22.53 -1.43
N ASN A 81 18.71 21.56 -0.89
CA ASN A 81 18.64 20.16 -1.33
C ASN A 81 17.49 19.41 -0.65
N PRO A 82 16.83 18.44 -1.32
CA PRO A 82 15.80 17.61 -0.71
C PRO A 82 16.27 16.93 0.58
N LEU A 83 15.37 16.81 1.55
CA LEU A 83 15.67 16.03 2.76
C LEU A 83 15.82 14.55 2.42
N VAL A 84 16.90 13.94 2.92
CA VAL A 84 17.23 12.52 2.75
C VAL A 84 17.42 11.83 4.10
N ASP A 85 17.26 10.51 4.11
CA ASP A 85 17.35 9.61 5.26
C ASP A 85 18.79 9.41 5.77
N ARG A 86 19.49 10.52 6.04
CA ARG A 86 20.93 10.56 6.35
C ARG A 86 21.35 9.69 7.53
N TYR A 87 20.42 9.39 8.45
CA TYR A 87 20.68 8.57 9.65
C TYR A 87 20.36 7.09 9.44
N ASN A 88 19.98 6.66 8.24
CA ASN A 88 19.67 5.26 7.98
C ASN A 88 20.85 4.34 8.39
N PRO A 89 20.61 3.27 9.17
CA PRO A 89 21.65 2.30 9.51
C PRO A 89 22.28 1.63 8.30
N ASN A 90 21.52 1.46 7.20
CA ASN A 90 22.04 1.00 5.93
C ASN A 90 22.61 2.18 5.12
N PRO A 91 23.93 2.25 4.88
CA PRO A 91 24.55 3.35 4.14
C PRO A 91 23.95 3.57 2.74
N ALA A 92 23.54 2.49 2.06
CA ALA A 92 22.96 2.56 0.71
C ALA A 92 21.59 3.28 0.69
N ARG A 93 20.93 3.42 1.85
CA ARG A 93 19.65 4.09 1.97
C ARG A 93 19.76 5.54 2.43
N ARG A 94 20.96 6.04 2.76
CA ARG A 94 21.14 7.40 3.33
C ARG A 94 20.83 8.54 2.37
N THR A 95 20.73 8.24 1.08
CA THR A 95 20.33 9.17 0.01
C THR A 95 18.85 9.05 -0.35
N THR A 96 18.08 8.17 0.32
CA THR A 96 16.64 8.02 0.08
C THR A 96 15.92 9.30 0.50
N PRO A 97 15.06 9.90 -0.33
CA PRO A 97 14.24 11.03 0.07
C PRO A 97 13.36 10.71 1.30
N ILE A 98 13.21 11.68 2.21
CA ILE A 98 12.30 11.56 3.37
C ILE A 98 10.84 11.59 2.91
N CYS A 99 10.52 12.45 1.94
CA CYS A 99 9.20 12.48 1.33
C CYS A 99 8.86 11.11 0.71
N GLY A 100 7.69 10.57 1.04
CA GLY A 100 7.22 9.28 0.56
C GLY A 100 7.87 8.07 1.26
N LEU A 101 8.81 8.29 2.18
CA LEU A 101 9.44 7.22 2.94
C LEU A 101 8.40 6.50 3.79
N GLN A 102 8.36 5.18 3.70
CA GLN A 102 7.54 4.36 4.58
C GLN A 102 8.15 4.34 5.98
N VAL A 103 7.37 4.81 6.95
CA VAL A 103 7.77 4.94 8.35
C VAL A 103 6.92 4.08 9.27
N VAL A 104 5.76 3.59 8.84
CA VAL A 104 4.96 2.62 9.59
C VAL A 104 4.72 1.40 8.69
N GLY A 105 4.82 0.21 9.25
CA GLY A 105 4.50 -1.01 8.53
C GLY A 105 3.98 -2.11 9.42
N ASP A 106 3.28 -3.04 8.81
CA ASP A 106 2.82 -4.29 9.40
C ASP A 106 1.91 -4.18 10.63
N ALA A 107 1.30 -3.02 10.89
CA ALA A 107 0.37 -2.89 12.00
C ALA A 107 -0.87 -3.76 11.71
N GLN A 108 -1.22 -4.64 12.64
CA GLN A 108 -2.31 -5.62 12.52
C GLN A 108 -3.46 -5.22 13.42
N LYS A 109 -4.68 -5.34 12.89
CA LYS A 109 -5.90 -5.04 13.65
C LYS A 109 -6.14 -6.11 14.71
N LEU A 110 -6.31 -5.69 15.95
CA LEU A 110 -6.63 -6.54 17.10
C LEU A 110 -8.14 -6.62 17.31
N SER A 111 -8.56 -7.58 18.15
CA SER A 111 -9.98 -7.80 18.48
C SER A 111 -10.62 -6.65 19.25
N ASP A 112 -9.83 -5.84 19.95
CA ASP A 112 -10.29 -4.63 20.66
C ASP A 112 -10.41 -3.40 19.74
N GLY A 113 -10.14 -3.56 18.45
CA GLY A 113 -10.20 -2.50 17.45
C GLY A 113 -8.91 -1.69 17.30
N THR A 114 -7.91 -1.89 18.17
CA THR A 114 -6.60 -1.21 18.04
C THR A 114 -5.72 -1.89 16.99
N TRP A 115 -4.60 -1.26 16.66
CA TRP A 115 -3.58 -1.83 15.78
C TRP A 115 -2.27 -2.05 16.54
N ASP A 116 -1.58 -3.16 16.27
CA ASP A 116 -0.34 -3.53 16.98
C ASP A 116 0.55 -4.45 16.14
N GLN A 117 1.66 -4.96 16.69
CA GLN A 117 2.59 -5.89 16.02
C GLN A 117 3.26 -5.34 14.75
N GLY A 118 3.11 -4.04 14.51
CA GLY A 118 3.80 -3.34 13.44
C GLY A 118 5.13 -2.78 13.90
N TRP A 119 5.79 -2.06 12.99
CA TRP A 119 6.98 -1.30 13.25
C TRP A 119 6.79 0.17 12.87
N ILE A 120 7.54 1.04 13.55
CA ILE A 120 7.70 2.45 13.20
C ILE A 120 9.20 2.81 13.11
N TYR A 121 9.57 3.53 12.06
CA TYR A 121 10.92 4.03 11.80
C TYR A 121 10.98 5.55 12.01
N ASP A 122 11.96 6.01 12.79
CA ASP A 122 12.26 7.43 12.96
C ASP A 122 13.49 7.82 12.11
N PRO A 123 13.30 8.50 10.97
CA PRO A 123 14.42 8.94 10.12
C PRO A 123 15.29 10.02 10.78
N LYS A 124 14.83 10.68 11.86
CA LYS A 124 15.64 11.68 12.60
C LYS A 124 16.74 11.00 13.42
N THR A 125 16.55 9.74 13.78
CA THR A 125 17.51 8.97 14.61
C THR A 125 18.02 7.70 13.93
N GLY A 126 17.40 7.24 12.85
CA GLY A 126 17.71 5.97 12.21
C GLY A 126 17.21 4.75 12.98
N ALA A 127 16.38 4.95 14.02
CA ALA A 127 15.92 3.89 14.90
C ALA A 127 14.56 3.33 14.47
N SER A 128 14.36 2.03 14.69
CA SER A 128 13.07 1.36 14.52
C SER A 128 12.56 0.82 15.86
N TYR A 129 11.24 0.83 16.00
CA TYR A 129 10.52 0.40 17.20
C TYR A 129 9.31 -0.44 16.79
N ASN A 130 8.78 -1.26 17.69
CA ASN A 130 7.43 -1.78 17.50
C ASN A 130 6.41 -0.65 17.67
N VAL A 131 5.27 -0.74 16.99
CA VAL A 131 4.23 0.30 17.07
C VAL A 131 2.86 -0.29 17.36
N ALA A 132 2.14 0.39 18.25
CA ALA A 132 0.70 0.23 18.45
C ALA A 132 -0.02 1.56 18.17
N LEU A 133 -1.18 1.48 17.50
CA LEU A 133 -2.02 2.61 17.15
C LEU A 133 -3.40 2.43 17.79
N SER A 134 -3.88 3.46 18.46
CA SER A 134 -5.19 3.45 19.11
C SER A 134 -5.88 4.79 18.90
N LEU A 135 -6.96 4.76 18.12
CA LEU A 135 -7.79 5.93 17.85
C LEU A 135 -8.50 6.33 19.14
N GLN A 136 -8.19 7.51 19.68
CA GLN A 136 -8.80 8.02 20.91
C GLN A 136 -10.07 8.81 20.61
N THR A 137 -10.05 9.59 19.54
CA THR A 137 -11.19 10.32 18.97
C THR A 137 -11.04 10.29 17.44
N PRO A 138 -12.05 10.72 16.66
CA PRO A 138 -11.92 10.82 15.21
C PRO A 138 -10.67 11.60 14.76
N ASP A 139 -10.21 12.57 15.57
CA ASP A 139 -9.11 13.49 15.23
C ASP A 139 -7.84 13.30 16.06
N GLN A 140 -7.80 12.31 16.96
CA GLN A 140 -6.63 12.01 17.80
C GLN A 140 -6.26 10.54 17.75
N LEU A 141 -5.05 10.27 17.27
CA LEU A 141 -4.46 8.94 17.20
C LEU A 141 -3.32 8.84 18.21
N LYS A 142 -3.45 7.91 19.16
CA LYS A 142 -2.33 7.58 20.04
C LYS A 142 -1.40 6.62 19.31
N VAL A 143 -0.14 7.03 19.13
CA VAL A 143 0.94 6.25 18.53
C VAL A 143 1.93 5.86 19.62
N THR A 144 2.07 4.56 19.87
CA THR A 144 2.93 4.04 20.94
C THR A 144 4.10 3.28 20.34
N GLY A 145 5.31 3.83 20.46
CA GLY A 145 6.56 3.16 20.09
C GLY A 145 7.16 2.41 21.28
N TYR A 146 7.60 1.17 21.10
CA TYR A 146 8.18 0.36 22.19
C TYR A 146 9.30 -0.58 21.70
N LYS A 147 10.17 -1.01 22.62
CA LYS A 147 11.19 -2.05 22.37
C LYS A 147 10.92 -3.27 23.24
N GLY A 148 10.61 -4.40 22.63
CA GLY A 148 10.28 -5.64 23.34
C GLY A 148 8.93 -5.54 24.05
N ILE A 149 8.91 -5.10 25.31
CA ILE A 149 7.69 -4.98 26.12
C ILE A 149 7.13 -3.55 26.12
N LYS A 150 5.79 -3.42 26.15
CA LYS A 150 5.09 -2.12 26.15
C LYS A 150 5.34 -1.26 27.40
N LEU A 151 5.86 -1.85 28.49
CA LEU A 151 6.22 -1.09 29.70
C LEU A 151 7.39 -0.12 29.45
N LEU A 152 8.24 -0.40 28.46
CA LEU A 152 9.33 0.47 28.01
C LEU A 152 8.92 1.22 26.72
N SER A 153 7.76 1.86 26.76
CA SER A 153 7.20 2.58 25.62
C SER A 153 7.28 4.09 25.76
N LYS A 154 7.15 4.77 24.62
CA LYS A 154 6.76 6.18 24.56
C LYS A 154 5.49 6.30 23.73
N SER A 155 4.58 7.15 24.20
CA SER A 155 3.34 7.45 23.49
C SER A 155 3.36 8.87 22.99
N PHE A 156 2.84 9.07 21.80
CA PHE A 156 2.69 10.36 21.13
C PHE A 156 1.24 10.48 20.65
N THR A 157 0.70 11.69 20.67
CA THR A 157 -0.62 11.97 20.10
C THR A 157 -0.42 12.63 18.76
N TRP A 158 -0.85 11.93 17.71
CA TRP A 158 -0.97 12.48 16.37
C TRP A 158 -2.36 13.08 16.19
N THR A 159 -2.43 14.16 15.43
CA THR A 159 -3.68 14.88 15.16
C THR A 159 -4.06 14.73 13.70
N ARG A 160 -5.36 14.62 13.42
CA ARG A 160 -5.82 14.47 12.03
C ARG A 160 -5.45 15.72 11.23
N ALA A 161 -4.86 15.50 10.06
CA ALA A 161 -4.53 16.57 9.14
C ALA A 161 -5.67 16.81 8.13
N PRO A 162 -5.78 18.02 7.57
CA PRO A 162 -6.72 18.30 6.49
C PRO A 162 -6.50 17.37 5.28
N ALA A 163 -7.59 16.98 4.61
CA ALA A 163 -7.53 16.11 3.45
C ALA A 163 -6.83 16.76 2.24
N ASP A 164 -6.80 18.09 2.20
CA ASP A 164 -6.17 18.92 1.16
C ASP A 164 -4.73 19.35 1.52
N LEU A 165 -4.13 18.76 2.57
CA LEU A 165 -2.74 19.03 2.92
C LEU A 165 -1.84 18.82 1.68
N PRO A 166 -0.98 19.80 1.31
CA PRO A 166 -0.07 19.63 0.18
C PRO A 166 0.78 18.39 0.37
N ARG A 167 0.84 17.51 -0.63
CA ARG A 167 1.55 16.25 -0.50
C ARG A 167 2.91 16.30 -1.19
N CYS A 168 3.84 15.51 -0.68
CA CYS A 168 5.19 15.30 -1.20
C CYS A 168 5.24 14.99 -2.72
N ASP A 169 4.31 14.17 -3.19
CA ASP A 169 4.16 13.74 -4.58
C ASP A 169 3.64 14.86 -5.49
N ALA A 170 2.74 15.71 -4.98
CA ALA A 170 2.31 16.92 -5.68
C ALA A 170 3.45 17.94 -5.83
N ALA A 171 4.33 18.06 -4.83
CA ALA A 171 5.50 18.94 -4.88
C ALA A 171 6.62 18.41 -5.79
N ALA A 172 6.88 17.09 -5.79
CA ALA A 172 7.88 16.46 -6.64
C ALA A 172 7.53 16.55 -8.14
N ALA A 173 6.23 16.53 -8.50
CA ALA A 173 5.76 16.76 -9.87
C ALA A 173 6.07 18.19 -10.37
N GLY A 174 6.22 19.17 -9.47
CA GLY A 174 6.63 20.54 -9.81
C GLY A 174 8.14 20.70 -10.01
N SER A 175 8.96 19.87 -9.36
CA SER A 175 10.43 19.93 -9.44
C SER A 175 11.02 19.19 -10.65
N ALA A 176 10.25 18.34 -11.33
CA ALA A 176 10.70 17.64 -12.54
C ALA A 176 10.78 18.54 -13.78
N LYS A 177 10.37 19.82 -13.70
CA LYS A 177 10.38 20.77 -14.80
C LYS A 177 11.61 21.69 -14.81
N ALA A 178 12.80 21.12 -14.61
CA ALA A 178 14.07 21.79 -14.92
C ALA A 178 15.24 20.79 -14.96
N ALA A 179 15.12 19.73 -15.76
CA ALA A 179 16.34 19.07 -16.25
C ALA A 179 16.92 19.97 -17.36
N PRO A 180 18.18 20.42 -17.29
CA PRO A 180 18.78 21.12 -18.42
C PRO A 180 18.78 20.18 -19.62
N LYS A 181 18.35 20.71 -20.77
CA LYS A 181 18.46 20.04 -22.06
C LYS A 181 19.94 19.65 -22.22
N ALA A 182 20.24 18.36 -22.31
CA ALA A 182 21.58 17.90 -22.60
C ALA A 182 22.04 18.58 -23.91
N GLU A 183 22.96 19.51 -23.78
CA GLU A 183 23.62 20.14 -24.91
C GLU A 183 24.50 19.07 -25.55
N ALA A 184 24.21 18.75 -26.80
CA ALA A 184 24.92 17.70 -27.53
C ALA A 184 26.40 18.10 -27.65
N LEU A 185 27.29 17.21 -27.24
CA LEU A 185 28.73 17.40 -27.38
C LEU A 185 29.10 17.49 -28.88
N PRO A 186 29.81 18.54 -29.34
CA PRO A 186 30.04 18.79 -30.76
C PRO A 186 31.12 17.91 -31.42
N TRP A 187 31.55 16.79 -30.83
CA TRP A 187 32.63 15.98 -31.39
C TRP A 187 32.18 14.72 -32.15
N ALA A 188 30.87 14.47 -32.27
CA ALA A 188 30.35 13.31 -33.02
C ALA A 188 30.26 13.56 -34.55
N ALA A 189 31.35 14.06 -35.15
CA ALA A 189 31.55 14.04 -36.60
C ALA A 189 33.05 14.22 -36.89
N GLN A 190 33.77 13.09 -37.00
CA GLN A 190 34.94 12.86 -37.86
C GLN A 190 35.39 11.40 -37.75
#